data_AF-A0A929HFU4-F1
#
_entry.id   AF-A0A929HFU4-F1
#
_cell.length_a   1.000
_cell.length_b   1.000
_cell.length_c   1.000
_cell.angle_alpha   90.00
_cell.angle_beta   90.00
_cell.angle_gamma   90.00
#
_symmetry.space_group_name_H-M   'P 1'
#
loop_
_entity.id
_entity.type
_entity.pdbx_description
1 polymer ?
#
loop_
_entity_poly.entity_id
_entity_poly.type
_entity_poly.pdbx_seq_one_letter_code
_entity_poly.pdbx_strand_id
1 'polypeptide(L)' 'MAQLGKRYRCEACGTEILCTKAGEGNPVCCDKEMQIQEPRPLPSSD' A
#
# COMPACT_ATOMS: atom_id res chain seq x y z
N MET A 1 -10.49 -0.20 4.17
CA MET A 1 -10.82 0.53 2.94
C MET A 1 -9.59 0.85 2.11
N ALA A 2 -9.64 0.48 0.82
CA ALA A 2 -8.65 0.81 -0.18
C ALA A 2 -8.73 2.30 -0.54
N GLN A 3 -7.61 3.00 -0.44
CA GLN A 3 -7.50 4.44 -0.64
C GLN A 3 -6.86 4.76 -1.98
N LEU A 4 -7.52 5.60 -2.78
CA LEU A 4 -7.01 6.06 -4.07
C LEU A 4 -5.61 6.66 -3.94
N GLY A 5 -4.70 6.25 -4.82
CA GLY A 5 -3.33 6.75 -4.89
C GLY A 5 -2.38 6.16 -3.85
N LYS A 6 -2.85 5.32 -2.92
CA LYS A 6 -1.98 4.62 -1.98
C LYS A 6 -1.39 3.36 -2.60
N ARG A 7 -0.11 3.11 -2.29
CA ARG A 7 0.56 1.86 -2.59
C ARG A 7 0.40 0.90 -1.42
N TYR A 8 0.11 -0.35 -1.72
CA TYR A 8 0.01 -1.42 -0.74
C TYR A 8 1.08 -2.46 -1.02
N ARG A 9 1.70 -2.99 0.03
CA ARG A 9 2.74 -4.01 -0.04
C ARG A 9 2.33 -5.26 0.74
N CYS A 10 2.51 -6.42 0.12
CA CYS A 10 2.36 -7.70 0.80
C CYS A 10 3.66 -8.01 1.55
N GLU A 11 3.58 -8.22 2.86
CA GLU A 11 4.75 -8.58 3.68
C GLU A 11 5.19 -10.04 3.51
N ALA A 12 4.35 -10.90 2.93
CA ALA A 12 4.68 -12.32 2.73
C ALA A 12 5.50 -12.57 1.44
N CYS A 13 5.09 -11.97 0.32
CA CYS A 13 5.72 -12.21 -0.99
C CYS A 13 6.40 -10.97 -1.59
N GLY A 14 6.22 -9.79 -0.99
CA GLY A 14 6.81 -8.54 -1.47
C GLY A 14 6.07 -7.85 -2.61
N THR A 15 4.93 -8.39 -3.07
CA THR A 15 4.10 -7.77 -4.12
C THR A 15 3.65 -6.37 -3.72
N GLU A 16 3.74 -5.44 -4.67
CA GLU A 16 3.30 -4.05 -4.51
C GLU A 16 2.19 -3.73 -5.51
N ILE A 17 1.13 -3.06 -5.04
CA ILE A 17 0.01 -2.61 -5.89
C ILE A 17 -0.28 -1.13 -5.64
N LEU A 18 -0.83 -0.44 -6.64
CA LEU A 18 -1.34 0.93 -6.54
C LEU A 18 -2.86 0.92 -6.63
N CYS A 19 -3.55 1.51 -5.67
CA CYS A 19 -4.99 1.67 -5.73
C CYS A 19 -5.37 2.81 -6.68
N THR A 20 -5.98 2.49 -7.83
CA THR A 20 -6.41 3.47 -8.86
C THR A 20 -7.88 3.89 -8.73
N LYS A 21 -8.63 3.27 -7.81
CA LYS A 21 -9.99 3.63 -7.44
C LYS A 21 -10.24 3.23 -5.99
N ALA A 22 -10.76 4.15 -5.18
CA ALA A 22 -11.09 3.88 -3.79
C ALA A 22 -12.21 2.82 -3.68
N GLY A 23 -12.21 2.08 -2.58
CA GLY A 23 -13.20 1.03 -2.30
C GLY A 23 -13.30 0.70 -0.82
N GLU A 24 -14.39 0.07 -0.42
CA GLU A 24 -14.70 -0.20 0.99
C GLU A 24 -13.81 -1.32 1.57
N GLY A 25 -13.40 -2.30 0.75
CA GLY A 25 -12.52 -3.41 1.15
C GLY A 25 -11.03 -3.06 1.15
N ASN A 26 -10.22 -3.84 1.87
CA ASN A 26 -8.77 -3.77 1.83
C ASN A 26 -8.20 -4.80 0.83
N PRO A 27 -7.07 -4.51 0.18
CA PRO A 27 -6.40 -5.49 -0.66
C PRO A 27 -5.81 -6.62 0.19
N VAL A 28 -6.03 -7.86 -0.25
CA VAL A 28 -5.56 -9.08 0.41
C VAL A 28 -4.61 -9.82 -0.54
N CYS A 29 -3.48 -10.27 -0.02
CA CYS A 29 -2.50 -11.09 -0.74
C CYS A 29 -1.89 -12.11 0.24
N CYS A 30 -1.74 -13.36 -0.19
CA CYS A 30 -1.27 -14.46 0.67
C CYS A 30 -2.10 -14.62 1.96
N ASP A 31 -3.43 -14.58 1.82
CA ASP A 31 -4.42 -14.72 2.92
C ASP A 31 -4.25 -13.68 4.04
N LYS A 32 -3.61 -12.54 3.75
CA LYS A 32 -3.38 -11.43 4.68
C LYS A 32 -3.70 -10.09 4.04
N GLU A 33 -4.20 -9.15 4.84
CA GLU A 33 -4.36 -7.77 4.41
C GLU A 33 -2.99 -7.13 4.11
N MET A 34 -2.90 -6.40 2.99
CA MET A 34 -1.67 -5.72 2.60
C MET A 34 -1.49 -4.40 3.37
N GLN A 35 -0.23 -4.03 3.62
CA GLN A 35 0.11 -2.82 4.37
C GLN A 35 0.25 -1.61 3.45
N ILE A 36 -0.19 -0.42 3.88
CA ILE A 36 0.03 0.82 3.14
C ILE A 36 1.52 1.18 3.20
N GLN A 37 2.11 1.41 2.04
CA GLN A 37 3.48 1.90 1.95
C GLN A 37 3.47 3.41 2.20
N GLU A 38 4.03 3.82 3.34
CA GLU A 38 4.21 5.24 3.63
C GLU A 38 5.34 5.82 2.79
N PRO A 39 5.22 7.09 2.35
CA PRO A 39 6.34 7.80 1.75
C PRO A 39 7.51 7.80 2.72
N ARG A 40 8.69 7.38 2.27
CA ARG A 40 9.89 7.60 3.08
C ARG A 40 10.08 9.12 3.21
N PRO A 41 10.20 9.66 4.43
CA PRO A 41 10.57 11.06 4.60
C PRO A 41 11.91 11.26 3.89
N LEU A 42 11.93 12.17 2.93
CA LEU A 42 13.20 12.62 2.37
C LEU A 42 13.93 13.34 3.49
N PRO A 43 15.24 13.08 3.71
CA PRO A 43 16.02 13.99 4.54
C PRO A 43 15.87 15.38 3.94
N SER A 44 15.44 16.37 4.75
CA SER A 44 15.43 17.78 4.32
C SER A 44 16.79 18.07 3.70
N SER A 45 16.77 18.31 2.39
CA SER A 45 17.95 18.74 1.66
C SER A 45 18.08 20.23 1.95
N ASP A 46 19.08 20.57 2.77
CA ASP A 46 19.59 21.94 2.96
C ASP A 46 20.23 22.44 1.67
#